data_AF-A0A2T1DUY9-F1
#
_entry.id   AF-A0A2T1DUY9-F1
#
_cell.length_a   1.000
_cell.length_b   1.000
_cell.length_c   1.000
_cell.angle_alpha   90.00
_cell.angle_beta   90.00
_cell.angle_gamma   90.00
#
_symmetry.space_group_name_H-M   'P 1'
#
loop_
_entity.id
_entity.type
_entity.pdbx_description
1 polymer ?
#
loop_
_entity_poly.entity_id
_entity_poly.type
_entity_poly.pdbx_seq_one_letter_code
_entity_poly.pdbx_strand_id
1 'polypeptide(L)'
;MIAARTKYRLVTRSDFDGLVCAVLLKELDMIDDIKFVHPKDMQDGKVEITANDITTNLPYIESAYLVFDHHSSETIRNQGLKENYIINPEAPSAARVVYEYFGGQERFPNLSLEMMTAVDKADSAQFSAVEVLNPTGWTLLNFLMDARTGLGRFKEFRVSNYNLMMQLIDCCKTQSINTILALPDVQERVDLYFEQESRFKAQIQACATVHQNLIVLDLKNEAVIYAGNRFMVYALFPQCNISIHLMWGRQQQNTVFATGKSIFNRSSATNIGELMLKYGGGGHANAGTCQVDNDQAEVTLAELIAQITADG
;
A
#
# COMPACT_ATOMS: atom_id res chain seq x y z
N MET A 1 13.66 -11.66 -40.66
CA MET A 1 12.89 -10.65 -39.90
C MET A 1 12.53 -11.29 -38.58
N ILE A 2 13.00 -10.75 -37.46
CA ILE A 2 12.57 -11.20 -36.13
C ILE A 2 11.14 -10.68 -35.98
N ALA A 3 10.16 -11.57 -35.84
CA ALA A 3 8.79 -11.14 -35.57
C ALA A 3 8.82 -10.24 -34.32
N ALA A 4 8.27 -9.02 -34.43
CA ALA A 4 8.12 -8.16 -33.27
C ALA A 4 7.30 -8.93 -32.23
N ARG A 5 7.87 -9.14 -31.04
CA ARG A 5 7.11 -9.70 -29.92
C ARG A 5 6.00 -8.72 -29.58
N THR A 6 4.77 -9.20 -29.47
CA THR A 6 3.64 -8.40 -28.97
C THR A 6 4.00 -7.89 -27.58
N LYS A 7 3.91 -6.58 -27.39
CA LYS A 7 4.06 -5.91 -26.10
C LYS A 7 2.70 -5.48 -25.58
N TYR A 8 2.59 -5.41 -24.25
CA TYR A 8 1.36 -5.15 -23.53
C TYR A 8 1.48 -3.86 -22.71
N ARG A 9 0.34 -3.32 -22.28
CA ARG A 9 0.28 -2.28 -21.26
C ARG A 9 0.19 -2.95 -19.88
N LEU A 10 1.03 -2.55 -18.94
CA LEU A 10 0.88 -2.93 -17.53
C LEU A 10 -0.12 -2.01 -16.84
N VAL A 11 -1.12 -2.56 -16.16
CA VAL A 11 -2.00 -1.82 -15.25
C VAL A 11 -1.78 -2.33 -13.83
N THR A 12 -1.32 -1.46 -12.93
CA THR A 12 -0.94 -1.86 -11.57
C THR A 12 -1.15 -0.74 -10.56
N ARG A 13 -0.84 -0.96 -9.29
CA ARG A 13 -0.90 0.05 -8.22
C ARG A 13 0.35 0.92 -8.23
N SER A 14 0.21 2.17 -7.79
CA SER A 14 1.35 3.08 -7.59
C SER A 14 2.02 2.84 -6.24
N ASP A 15 2.52 1.63 -6.01
CA ASP A 15 3.25 1.24 -4.81
C ASP A 15 4.48 0.39 -5.15
N PHE A 16 5.21 -0.06 -4.13
CA PHE A 16 6.46 -0.78 -4.34
C PHE A 16 6.28 -2.12 -5.06
N ASP A 17 5.16 -2.81 -4.83
CA ASP A 17 4.84 -4.06 -5.54
C ASP A 17 4.58 -3.81 -7.04
N GLY A 18 3.79 -2.78 -7.37
CA GLY A 18 3.60 -2.36 -8.75
C GLY A 18 4.90 -1.92 -9.45
N LEU A 19 5.79 -1.23 -8.72
CA LEU A 19 7.14 -0.87 -9.22
C LEU A 19 7.94 -2.13 -9.60
N VAL A 20 8.02 -3.12 -8.71
CA VAL A 20 8.81 -4.34 -8.98
C VAL A 20 8.16 -5.20 -10.07
N CYS A 21 6.82 -5.27 -10.12
CA CYS A 21 6.11 -5.90 -11.25
C CYS A 21 6.51 -5.28 -12.59
N ALA A 22 6.56 -3.95 -12.68
CA ALA A 22 6.99 -3.25 -13.88
C ALA A 22 8.45 -3.55 -14.24
N VAL A 23 9.35 -3.61 -13.26
CA VAL A 23 10.77 -3.97 -13.47
C VAL A 23 10.87 -5.37 -14.08
N LEU A 24 10.18 -6.37 -13.52
CA LEU A 24 10.17 -7.74 -14.00
C LEU A 24 9.66 -7.85 -15.44
N LEU A 25 8.50 -7.26 -15.73
CA LEU A 25 7.89 -7.33 -17.06
C LEU A 25 8.69 -6.55 -18.13
N LYS A 26 9.36 -5.46 -17.73
CA LYS A 26 10.27 -4.72 -18.60
C LYS A 26 11.58 -5.47 -18.87
N GLU A 27 12.08 -6.26 -17.92
CA GLU A 27 13.23 -7.16 -18.13
C GLU A 27 12.92 -8.28 -19.13
N LEU A 28 11.66 -8.73 -19.16
CA LEU A 28 11.19 -9.72 -20.14
C LEU A 28 10.91 -9.14 -21.54
N ASP A 29 11.01 -7.81 -21.69
CA ASP A 29 10.61 -7.06 -22.90
C ASP A 29 9.12 -7.28 -23.26
N MET A 30 8.26 -7.46 -22.26
CA MET A 30 6.82 -7.76 -22.45
C MET A 30 5.92 -6.54 -22.45
N ILE A 31 6.38 -5.40 -21.94
CA ILE A 31 5.57 -4.19 -21.78
C ILE A 31 6.24 -2.97 -22.42
N ASP A 32 5.42 -2.06 -22.93
CA ASP A 32 5.84 -0.76 -23.48
C ASP A 32 5.06 0.43 -22.92
N ASP A 33 3.95 0.20 -22.22
CA ASP A 33 3.17 1.20 -21.50
C ASP A 33 2.83 0.74 -20.08
N ILE A 34 2.66 1.69 -19.17
CA ILE A 34 2.35 1.44 -17.76
C ILE A 34 1.33 2.46 -17.28
N LYS A 35 0.25 1.98 -16.67
CA LYS A 35 -0.80 2.80 -16.06
C LYS A 35 -0.97 2.43 -14.59
N PHE A 36 -0.75 3.40 -13.71
CA PHE A 36 -1.04 3.23 -12.29
C PHE A 36 -2.49 3.58 -11.96
N VAL A 37 -3.17 2.72 -11.21
CA VAL A 37 -4.58 2.87 -10.84
C VAL A 37 -4.83 2.47 -9.38
N HIS A 38 -5.95 2.92 -8.81
CA HIS A 38 -6.40 2.48 -7.49
C HIS A 38 -7.33 1.25 -7.64
N PRO A 39 -7.28 0.24 -6.74
CA PRO A 39 -8.13 -0.95 -6.81
C PRO A 39 -9.63 -0.64 -6.90
N LYS A 40 -10.07 0.42 -6.21
CA LYS A 40 -11.46 0.89 -6.28
C LYS A 40 -11.87 1.33 -7.69
N ASP A 41 -11.00 1.97 -8.45
CA ASP A 41 -11.35 2.42 -9.80
C ASP A 41 -11.49 1.24 -10.77
N MET A 42 -10.76 0.15 -10.53
CA MET A 42 -10.96 -1.13 -11.22
C MET A 42 -12.33 -1.73 -10.87
N GLN A 43 -12.67 -1.82 -9.58
CA GLN A 43 -13.97 -2.34 -9.11
C GLN A 43 -15.16 -1.52 -9.59
N ASP A 44 -15.01 -0.20 -9.64
CA ASP A 44 -16.04 0.73 -10.10
C ASP A 44 -16.15 0.76 -11.65
N GLY A 45 -15.33 -0.02 -12.38
CA GLY A 45 -15.35 -0.08 -13.85
C GLY A 45 -14.88 1.22 -14.54
N LYS A 46 -14.09 2.05 -13.85
CA LYS A 46 -13.57 3.34 -14.38
C LYS A 46 -12.30 3.19 -15.19
N VAL A 47 -11.68 2.02 -15.16
CA VAL A 47 -10.46 1.71 -15.89
C VAL A 47 -10.80 0.76 -17.03
N GLU A 48 -10.57 1.21 -18.27
CA GLU A 48 -10.71 0.36 -19.44
C GLU A 48 -9.57 -0.66 -19.50
N ILE A 49 -9.94 -1.94 -19.52
CA ILE A 49 -9.05 -3.11 -19.59
C ILE A 49 -9.42 -3.95 -20.81
N THR A 50 -8.41 -4.34 -21.57
CA THR A 50 -8.50 -5.04 -22.86
C THR A 50 -7.55 -6.22 -22.90
N ALA A 51 -7.61 -7.01 -23.99
CA ALA A 51 -6.67 -8.09 -24.22
C ALA A 51 -5.22 -7.63 -24.50
N ASN A 52 -4.94 -6.31 -24.49
CA ASN A 52 -3.60 -5.75 -24.53
C ASN A 52 -3.03 -5.47 -23.13
N ASP A 53 -3.75 -5.80 -22.06
CA ASP A 53 -3.38 -5.43 -20.69
C ASP A 53 -2.89 -6.61 -19.86
N ILE A 54 -1.78 -6.41 -19.16
CA ILE A 54 -1.36 -7.25 -18.03
C ILE A 54 -1.72 -6.49 -16.76
N THR A 55 -2.45 -7.10 -15.84
CA THR A 55 -2.78 -6.48 -14.55
C THR A 55 -2.01 -7.16 -13.41
N THR A 56 -1.47 -6.39 -12.46
CA THR A 56 -0.83 -6.95 -11.26
C THR A 56 -1.33 -6.26 -9.98
N ASN A 57 -1.53 -7.03 -8.91
CA ASN A 57 -2.00 -6.54 -7.60
C ASN A 57 -3.29 -5.69 -7.72
N LEU A 58 -4.23 -6.16 -8.54
CA LEU A 58 -5.50 -5.50 -8.78
C LEU A 58 -6.63 -6.55 -8.86
N PRO A 59 -7.89 -6.15 -8.57
CA PRO A 59 -9.05 -7.01 -8.74
C PRO A 59 -9.10 -7.64 -10.13
N TYR A 60 -9.52 -8.91 -10.20
CA TYR A 60 -9.57 -9.67 -11.46
C TYR A 60 -10.51 -9.05 -12.49
N ILE A 61 -10.06 -8.97 -13.75
CA ILE A 61 -10.87 -8.56 -14.91
C ILE A 61 -10.65 -9.55 -16.05
N GLU A 62 -11.74 -10.16 -16.54
CA GLU A 62 -11.69 -11.24 -17.53
C GLU A 62 -11.07 -10.82 -18.88
N SER A 63 -11.24 -9.55 -19.28
CA SER A 63 -10.75 -9.06 -20.58
C SER A 63 -9.24 -8.89 -20.67
N ALA A 64 -8.50 -8.94 -19.55
CA ALA A 64 -7.05 -8.78 -19.52
C ALA A 64 -6.33 -9.98 -20.19
N TYR A 65 -5.14 -9.73 -20.75
CA TYR A 65 -4.27 -10.78 -21.28
C TYR A 65 -3.78 -11.72 -20.18
N LEU A 66 -3.23 -11.16 -19.09
CA LEU A 66 -2.82 -11.88 -17.89
C LEU A 66 -3.15 -11.05 -16.65
N VAL A 67 -3.58 -11.71 -15.59
CA VAL A 67 -3.85 -11.12 -14.28
C VAL A 67 -2.99 -11.82 -13.25
N PHE A 68 -2.11 -11.09 -12.56
CA PHE A 68 -1.29 -11.58 -11.46
C PHE A 68 -1.79 -11.06 -10.12
N ASP A 69 -2.07 -11.96 -9.20
CA ASP A 69 -2.60 -11.62 -7.89
C ASP A 69 -2.15 -12.62 -6.82
N HIS A 70 -2.29 -12.23 -5.56
CA HIS A 70 -1.98 -13.02 -4.38
C HIS A 70 -3.00 -12.83 -3.25
N HIS A 71 -4.06 -12.04 -3.46
CA HIS A 71 -5.07 -11.82 -2.42
C HIS A 71 -6.00 -13.03 -2.28
N SER A 72 -6.01 -13.64 -1.10
CA SER A 72 -6.92 -14.75 -0.80
C SER A 72 -8.41 -14.39 -0.92
N SER A 73 -8.79 -13.12 -0.77
CA SER A 73 -10.16 -12.66 -0.97
C SER A 73 -10.64 -12.83 -2.41
N GLU A 74 -9.73 -12.79 -3.39
CA GLU A 74 -10.09 -12.86 -4.81
C GLU A 74 -10.32 -14.31 -5.26
N THR A 75 -9.75 -15.31 -4.58
CA THR A 75 -10.08 -16.73 -4.83
C THR A 75 -11.51 -17.08 -4.43
N ILE A 76 -12.06 -16.38 -3.43
CA ILE A 76 -13.44 -16.54 -2.99
C ILE A 76 -14.40 -15.83 -3.96
N ARG A 77 -14.02 -14.62 -4.43
CA ARG A 77 -14.83 -13.80 -5.34
C ARG A 77 -14.93 -14.38 -6.75
N ASN A 78 -13.84 -14.94 -7.26
CA ASN A 78 -13.73 -15.41 -8.64
C ASN A 78 -13.72 -16.95 -8.68
N GLN A 79 -14.90 -17.55 -8.59
CA GLN A 79 -15.05 -19.02 -8.70
C GLN A 79 -14.87 -19.48 -10.14
N GLY A 80 -14.04 -20.51 -10.35
CA GLY A 80 -13.75 -21.07 -11.69
C GLY A 80 -12.60 -20.35 -12.39
N LEU A 81 -11.38 -20.50 -11.86
CA LEU A 81 -10.16 -19.86 -12.34
C LEU A 81 -9.98 -20.02 -13.85
N LYS A 82 -9.89 -18.88 -14.54
CA LYS A 82 -9.62 -18.80 -15.98
C LYS A 82 -8.12 -18.94 -16.24
N GLU A 83 -7.75 -19.39 -17.43
CA GLU A 83 -6.34 -19.60 -17.81
C GLU A 83 -5.47 -18.34 -17.70
N ASN A 84 -6.07 -17.16 -17.88
CA ASN A 84 -5.38 -15.88 -17.78
C ASN A 84 -5.19 -15.39 -16.33
N TYR A 85 -5.77 -16.08 -15.33
CA TYR A 85 -5.69 -15.65 -13.93
C TYR A 85 -4.62 -16.43 -13.16
N ILE A 86 -3.47 -15.79 -12.96
CA ILE A 86 -2.33 -16.35 -12.24
C ILE A 86 -2.37 -15.84 -10.81
N ILE A 87 -2.95 -16.65 -9.91
CA ILE A 87 -3.08 -16.31 -8.49
C ILE A 87 -2.34 -17.31 -7.60
N ASN A 88 -1.56 -16.79 -6.67
CA ASN A 88 -0.97 -17.58 -5.58
C ASN A 88 -1.25 -16.89 -4.22
N PRO A 89 -2.26 -17.36 -3.45
CA PRO A 89 -2.65 -16.75 -2.18
C PRO A 89 -1.57 -16.78 -1.09
N GLU A 90 -0.60 -17.69 -1.22
CA GLU A 90 0.50 -17.86 -0.28
C GLU A 90 1.71 -16.98 -0.64
N ALA A 91 1.70 -16.35 -1.83
CA ALA A 91 2.75 -15.44 -2.23
C ALA A 91 2.68 -14.13 -1.42
N PRO A 92 3.82 -13.62 -0.92
CA PRO A 92 3.86 -12.41 -0.11
C PRO A 92 3.64 -11.11 -0.90
N SER A 93 3.69 -11.15 -2.23
CA SER A 93 3.51 -10.01 -3.14
C SER A 93 3.06 -10.48 -4.54
N ALA A 94 2.45 -9.62 -5.36
CA ALA A 94 2.17 -9.96 -6.75
C ALA A 94 3.45 -10.02 -7.60
N ALA A 95 4.48 -9.23 -7.26
CA ALA A 95 5.79 -9.31 -7.87
C ALA A 95 6.42 -10.69 -7.70
N ARG A 96 6.22 -11.35 -6.55
CA ARG A 96 6.64 -12.74 -6.34
C ARG A 96 5.93 -13.69 -7.29
N VAL A 97 4.62 -13.53 -7.48
CA VAL A 97 3.83 -14.35 -8.42
C VAL A 97 4.35 -14.19 -9.85
N VAL A 98 4.59 -12.95 -10.29
CA VAL A 98 5.19 -12.67 -11.61
C VAL A 98 6.57 -13.32 -11.73
N TYR A 99 7.43 -13.15 -10.72
CA TYR A 99 8.78 -13.69 -10.70
C TYR A 99 8.79 -15.22 -10.83
N GLU A 100 7.98 -15.92 -10.04
CA GLU A 100 7.90 -17.38 -10.05
C GLU A 100 7.27 -17.91 -11.34
N TYR A 101 6.19 -17.29 -11.81
CA TYR A 101 5.49 -17.69 -13.04
C TYR A 101 6.42 -17.73 -14.26
N PHE A 102 7.34 -16.75 -14.37
CA PHE A 102 8.27 -16.67 -15.50
C PHE A 102 9.58 -17.46 -15.31
N GLY A 103 9.75 -18.20 -14.20
CA GLY A 103 10.90 -19.08 -13.99
C GLY A 103 11.95 -18.58 -13.00
N GLY A 104 11.62 -17.56 -12.20
CA GLY A 104 12.43 -17.09 -11.08
C GLY A 104 13.88 -16.77 -11.44
N GLN A 105 14.83 -17.22 -10.62
CA GLN A 105 16.24 -16.82 -10.73
C GLN A 105 16.87 -17.19 -12.08
N GLU A 106 16.43 -18.31 -12.66
CA GLU A 106 16.91 -18.75 -13.98
C GLU A 106 16.51 -17.76 -15.08
N ARG A 107 15.34 -17.14 -14.94
CA ARG A 107 14.83 -16.15 -15.89
C ARG A 107 15.33 -14.73 -15.62
N PHE A 108 15.58 -14.42 -14.35
CA PHE A 108 15.97 -13.09 -13.88
C PHE A 108 17.37 -13.07 -13.24
N PRO A 109 18.44 -13.49 -13.96
CA PRO A 109 19.75 -13.69 -13.36
C PRO A 109 20.40 -12.41 -12.81
N ASN A 110 20.02 -11.25 -13.36
CA ASN A 110 20.58 -9.95 -13.00
C ASN A 110 19.70 -9.17 -12.00
N LEU A 111 18.53 -9.70 -11.65
CA LEU A 111 17.61 -9.00 -10.76
C LEU A 111 18.16 -9.03 -9.32
N SER A 112 18.03 -7.90 -8.62
CA SER A 112 18.39 -7.84 -7.22
C SER A 112 17.49 -8.74 -6.36
N LEU A 113 18.08 -9.80 -5.79
CA LEU A 113 17.41 -10.65 -4.80
C LEU A 113 17.04 -9.87 -3.52
N GLU A 114 17.81 -8.84 -3.18
CA GLU A 114 17.50 -7.94 -2.07
C GLU A 114 16.19 -7.17 -2.34
N MET A 115 16.00 -6.66 -3.56
CA MET A 115 14.77 -5.97 -3.96
C MET A 115 13.57 -6.92 -3.91
N MET A 116 13.73 -8.15 -4.40
CA MET A 116 12.67 -9.18 -4.31
C MET A 116 12.32 -9.54 -2.87
N THR A 117 13.31 -9.61 -1.97
CA THR A 117 13.06 -9.82 -0.54
C THR A 117 12.35 -8.63 0.09
N ALA A 118 12.70 -7.41 -0.32
CA ALA A 118 12.11 -6.19 0.21
C ALA A 118 10.66 -5.98 -0.23
N VAL A 119 10.31 -6.30 -1.48
CA VAL A 119 8.91 -6.18 -1.95
C VAL A 119 7.99 -7.18 -1.26
N ASP A 120 8.45 -8.42 -1.07
CA ASP A 120 7.72 -9.45 -0.32
C ASP A 120 7.43 -9.00 1.11
N LYS A 121 8.44 -8.43 1.76
CA LYS A 121 8.33 -7.89 3.11
C LYS A 121 7.37 -6.70 3.17
N ALA A 122 7.43 -5.82 2.17
CA ALA A 122 6.65 -4.60 2.13
C ALA A 122 5.16 -4.89 1.99
N ASP A 123 4.79 -5.77 1.07
CA ASP A 123 3.39 -6.01 0.75
C ASP A 123 2.71 -6.91 1.80
N SER A 124 3.43 -7.89 2.34
CA SER A 124 3.00 -8.69 3.51
C SER A 124 3.11 -7.96 4.88
N ALA A 125 3.63 -6.72 4.85
CA ALA A 125 3.86 -5.85 6.01
C ALA A 125 4.66 -6.52 7.14
N GLN A 126 5.70 -7.29 6.80
CA GLN A 126 6.55 -8.03 7.73
C GLN A 126 7.72 -7.19 8.26
N PHE A 127 7.48 -5.93 8.63
CA PHE A 127 8.52 -5.05 9.17
C PHE A 127 8.79 -5.28 10.66
N SER A 128 10.02 -5.04 11.09
CA SER A 128 10.34 -4.87 12.50
C SER A 128 10.05 -3.43 12.96
N ALA A 129 9.91 -3.22 14.28
CA ALA A 129 9.70 -1.88 14.84
C ALA A 129 10.87 -0.94 14.51
N VAL A 130 12.11 -1.45 14.50
CA VAL A 130 13.31 -0.67 14.16
C VAL A 130 13.24 -0.14 12.73
N GLU A 131 12.80 -0.99 11.80
CA GLU A 131 12.69 -0.61 10.38
C GLU A 131 11.56 0.39 10.12
N VAL A 132 10.50 0.34 10.91
CA VAL A 132 9.42 1.35 10.86
C VAL A 132 9.87 2.68 11.46
N LEU A 133 10.63 2.65 12.56
CA LEU A 133 11.07 3.85 13.27
C LEU A 133 12.28 4.53 12.63
N ASN A 134 13.13 3.78 11.94
CA ASN A 134 14.37 4.24 11.32
C ASN A 134 14.57 3.54 9.96
N PRO A 135 13.68 3.78 8.97
CA PRO A 135 13.75 3.10 7.69
C PRO A 135 15.00 3.48 6.91
N THR A 136 15.64 2.48 6.31
CA THR A 136 16.77 2.64 5.39
C THR A 136 16.59 1.76 4.16
N GLY A 137 17.41 1.96 3.13
CA GLY A 137 17.43 1.11 1.94
C GLY A 137 16.05 0.97 1.29
N TRP A 138 15.70 -0.27 0.95
CA TRP A 138 14.45 -0.58 0.25
C TRP A 138 13.21 -0.30 1.10
N THR A 139 13.30 -0.47 2.42
CA THR A 139 12.22 -0.14 3.35
C THR A 139 11.91 1.36 3.29
N LEU A 140 12.94 2.21 3.26
CA LEU A 140 12.76 3.65 3.09
C LEU A 140 12.11 3.96 1.73
N LEU A 141 12.64 3.41 0.63
CA LEU A 141 12.06 3.64 -0.69
C LEU A 141 10.58 3.23 -0.74
N ASN A 142 10.22 2.09 -0.17
CA ASN A 142 8.84 1.65 -0.04
C ASN A 142 7.96 2.69 0.67
N PHE A 143 8.41 3.21 1.82
CA PHE A 143 7.64 4.23 2.54
C PHE A 143 7.56 5.57 1.80
N LEU A 144 8.57 5.95 1.02
CA LEU A 144 8.51 7.14 0.18
C LEU A 144 7.48 6.99 -0.95
N MET A 145 7.33 5.78 -1.50
CA MET A 145 6.40 5.50 -2.60
C MET A 145 4.97 5.25 -2.13
N ASP A 146 4.78 4.85 -0.86
CA ASP A 146 3.45 4.66 -0.29
C ASP A 146 2.71 6.01 -0.20
N ALA A 147 1.67 6.19 -1.01
CA ALA A 147 0.82 7.38 -0.99
C ALA A 147 0.22 7.67 0.40
N ARG A 148 0.07 6.64 1.25
CA ARG A 148 -0.45 6.77 2.63
C ARG A 148 0.55 7.42 3.58
N THR A 149 1.84 7.47 3.23
CA THR A 149 2.85 8.25 3.97
C THR A 149 2.53 9.75 3.90
N GLY A 150 1.85 10.22 2.85
CA GLY A 150 1.33 11.58 2.79
C GLY A 150 2.34 12.65 2.38
N LEU A 151 3.50 12.29 1.81
CA LEU A 151 4.52 13.25 1.37
C LEU A 151 3.98 14.29 0.36
N GLY A 152 3.08 13.87 -0.51
CA GLY A 152 2.48 14.74 -1.53
C GLY A 152 1.64 15.91 -0.97
N ARG A 153 1.37 15.95 0.34
CA ARG A 153 0.64 17.06 1.00
C ARG A 153 1.49 18.31 1.22
N PHE A 154 2.82 18.15 1.29
CA PHE A 154 3.71 19.17 1.86
C PHE A 154 4.52 19.95 0.83
N LYS A 155 4.73 19.39 -0.36
CA LYS A 155 5.64 19.99 -1.33
C LYS A 155 5.24 19.65 -2.76
N GLU A 156 5.38 20.64 -3.64
CA GLU A 156 5.50 20.41 -5.06
C GLU A 156 6.93 19.92 -5.36
N PHE A 157 7.05 18.61 -5.54
CA PHE A 157 8.31 17.97 -5.94
C PHE A 157 8.70 18.35 -7.37
N ARG A 158 10.00 18.27 -7.70
CA ARG A 158 10.50 18.60 -9.05
C ARG A 158 9.84 17.75 -10.12
N VAL A 159 9.60 16.48 -9.81
CA VAL A 159 8.85 15.54 -10.65
C VAL A 159 7.64 15.01 -9.89
N SER A 160 6.56 14.72 -10.63
CA SER A 160 5.40 14.04 -10.07
C SER A 160 5.78 12.63 -9.60
N ASN A 161 5.00 12.06 -8.67
CA ASN A 161 5.20 10.66 -8.25
C ASN A 161 5.09 9.68 -9.43
N TYR A 162 4.22 9.97 -10.41
CA TYR A 162 4.12 9.17 -11.62
C TYR A 162 5.43 9.14 -12.41
N ASN A 163 6.02 10.32 -12.67
CA ASN A 163 7.27 10.41 -13.41
C ASN A 163 8.44 9.81 -12.62
N LEU A 164 8.44 9.98 -11.30
CA LEU A 164 9.41 9.31 -10.44
C LEU A 164 9.30 7.79 -10.52
N MET A 165 8.09 7.23 -10.46
CA MET A 165 7.88 5.78 -10.62
C MET A 165 8.42 5.27 -11.96
N MET A 166 8.18 6.00 -13.07
CA MET A 166 8.73 5.64 -14.38
C MET A 166 10.25 5.64 -14.40
N GLN A 167 10.90 6.63 -13.78
CA GLN A 167 12.35 6.68 -13.64
C GLN A 167 12.88 5.52 -12.77
N LEU A 168 12.21 5.26 -11.64
CA LEU A 168 12.60 4.20 -10.71
C LEU A 168 12.54 2.81 -11.34
N ILE A 169 11.59 2.55 -12.24
CA ILE A 169 11.52 1.28 -12.98
C ILE A 169 12.85 1.02 -13.71
N ASP A 170 13.40 2.02 -14.40
CA ASP A 170 14.67 1.88 -15.11
C ASP A 170 15.88 1.81 -14.16
N CYS A 171 15.87 2.59 -13.08
CA CYS A 171 16.94 2.56 -12.09
C CYS A 171 17.03 1.22 -11.34
N CYS A 172 15.89 0.65 -10.90
CA CYS A 172 15.81 -0.60 -10.17
C CYS A 172 16.36 -1.81 -10.93
N LYS A 173 16.43 -1.74 -12.28
CA LYS A 173 17.02 -2.79 -13.10
C LYS A 173 18.54 -2.91 -12.95
N THR A 174 19.23 -1.81 -12.65
CA THR A 174 20.69 -1.73 -12.82
C THR A 174 21.43 -1.08 -11.66
N GLN A 175 20.73 -0.34 -10.81
CA GLN A 175 21.34 0.46 -9.76
C GLN A 175 21.11 -0.15 -8.37
N SER A 176 22.09 0.07 -7.49
CA SER A 176 21.94 -0.28 -6.07
C SER A 176 20.94 0.66 -5.39
N ILE A 177 20.36 0.20 -4.28
CA ILE A 177 19.45 1.03 -3.48
C ILE A 177 20.10 2.31 -2.96
N ASN A 178 21.38 2.29 -2.60
CA ASN A 178 22.10 3.48 -2.16
C ASN A 178 22.22 4.51 -3.28
N THR A 179 22.44 4.06 -4.51
CA THR A 179 22.47 4.92 -5.70
C THR A 179 21.09 5.51 -5.98
N ILE A 180 20.04 4.69 -5.88
CA ILE A 180 18.65 5.13 -6.09
C ILE A 180 18.25 6.19 -5.07
N LEU A 181 18.54 5.98 -3.78
CA LEU A 181 18.21 6.94 -2.72
C LEU A 181 18.96 8.26 -2.88
N ALA A 182 20.15 8.24 -3.49
CA ALA A 182 20.94 9.43 -3.78
C ALA A 182 20.51 10.19 -5.06
N LEU A 183 19.55 9.67 -5.84
CA LEU A 183 19.02 10.39 -7.00
C LEU A 183 18.35 11.69 -6.53
N PRO A 184 18.54 12.84 -7.20
CA PRO A 184 18.03 14.12 -6.73
C PRO A 184 16.52 14.13 -6.41
N ASP A 185 15.70 13.51 -7.25
CA ASP A 185 14.24 13.43 -7.07
C ASP A 185 13.82 12.49 -5.91
N VAL A 186 14.67 11.52 -5.56
CA VAL A 186 14.46 10.64 -4.41
C VAL A 186 14.97 11.30 -3.15
N GLN A 187 16.15 11.91 -3.19
CA GLN A 187 16.78 12.59 -2.06
C GLN A 187 15.90 13.73 -1.54
N GLU A 188 15.26 14.53 -2.40
CA GLU A 188 14.35 15.59 -1.92
C GLU A 188 13.13 15.03 -1.15
N ARG A 189 12.72 13.79 -1.44
CA ARG A 189 11.64 13.08 -0.72
C ARG A 189 12.16 12.47 0.57
N VAL A 190 13.39 11.94 0.57
CA VAL A 190 14.09 11.46 1.77
C VAL A 190 14.21 12.60 2.79
N ASP A 191 14.70 13.76 2.35
CA ASP A 191 14.91 14.93 3.21
C ASP A 191 13.59 15.38 3.83
N LEU A 192 12.53 15.50 3.02
CA LEU A 192 11.20 15.84 3.52
C LEU A 192 10.66 14.78 4.46
N TYR A 193 10.80 13.49 4.16
CA TYR A 193 10.34 12.41 5.02
C TYR A 193 10.93 12.55 6.43
N PHE A 194 12.25 12.74 6.54
CA PHE A 194 12.92 12.86 7.84
C PHE A 194 12.69 14.21 8.53
N GLU A 195 12.48 15.30 7.78
CA GLU A 195 12.04 16.58 8.34
C GLU A 195 10.68 16.45 9.07
N GLN A 196 9.76 15.70 8.45
CA GLN A 196 8.40 15.51 8.95
C GLN A 196 8.33 14.46 10.07
N GLU A 197 9.21 13.46 10.06
CA GLU A 197 9.14 12.27 10.92
C GLU A 197 9.08 12.63 12.42
N SER A 198 9.95 13.52 12.89
CA SER A 198 9.99 13.93 14.30
C SER A 198 8.69 14.60 14.75
N ARG A 199 8.09 15.42 13.89
CA ARG A 199 6.82 16.10 14.14
C ARG A 199 5.65 15.12 14.10
N PHE A 200 5.69 14.16 13.18
CA PHE A 200 4.69 13.09 13.11
C PHE A 200 4.72 12.20 14.36
N LYS A 201 5.90 11.79 14.82
CA LYS A 201 6.06 11.02 16.08
C LYS A 201 5.47 11.79 17.27
N ALA A 202 5.81 13.08 17.41
CA ALA A 202 5.29 13.93 18.48
C ALA A 202 3.76 14.12 18.39
N GLN A 203 3.22 14.33 17.19
CA GLN A 203 1.79 14.46 16.95
C GLN A 203 1.03 13.19 17.33
N ILE A 204 1.51 12.00 16.91
CA ILE A 204 0.88 10.74 17.31
C ILE A 204 0.82 10.64 18.84
N GLN A 205 1.93 10.92 19.53
CA GLN A 205 1.98 10.82 20.99
C GLN A 205 1.06 11.82 21.69
N ALA A 206 0.91 13.03 21.15
CA ALA A 206 0.05 14.06 21.73
C ALA A 206 -1.44 13.81 21.50
N CYS A 207 -1.80 13.22 20.35
CA CYS A 207 -3.19 13.03 19.92
C CYS A 207 -3.74 11.63 20.20
N ALA A 208 -2.90 10.67 20.60
CA ALA A 208 -3.32 9.30 20.87
C ALA A 208 -3.89 9.12 22.28
N THR A 209 -5.04 8.46 22.36
CA THR A 209 -5.62 7.93 23.59
C THR A 209 -5.70 6.41 23.50
N VAL A 210 -5.24 5.71 24.54
CA VAL A 210 -5.29 4.24 24.60
C VAL A 210 -6.56 3.79 25.32
N HIS A 211 -7.34 2.94 24.65
CA HIS A 211 -8.51 2.25 25.18
C HIS A 211 -8.24 0.75 25.16
N GLN A 212 -7.72 0.20 26.26
CA GLN A 212 -7.32 -1.22 26.35
C GLN A 212 -6.36 -1.65 25.21
N ASN A 213 -6.80 -2.49 24.28
CA ASN A 213 -6.07 -2.99 23.11
C ASN A 213 -6.02 -2.01 21.92
N LEU A 214 -6.82 -0.93 21.96
CA LEU A 214 -7.05 0.01 20.87
C LEU A 214 -6.34 1.37 21.10
N ILE A 215 -5.72 1.91 20.05
CA ILE A 215 -5.30 3.32 19.97
C ILE A 215 -6.36 4.14 19.25
N VAL A 216 -6.85 5.21 19.86
CA VAL A 216 -7.67 6.22 19.18
C VAL A 216 -6.79 7.45 18.96
N LEU A 217 -6.52 7.77 17.69
CA LEU A 217 -5.71 8.92 17.30
C LEU A 217 -6.62 10.00 16.71
N ASP A 218 -6.93 11.04 17.49
CA ASP A 218 -7.79 12.14 17.06
C ASP A 218 -6.99 13.30 16.45
N LEU A 219 -7.06 13.42 15.13
CA LEU A 219 -6.34 14.43 14.35
C LEU A 219 -7.25 15.59 13.90
N LYS A 220 -8.52 15.65 14.30
CA LYS A 220 -9.46 16.68 13.83
C LYS A 220 -9.05 18.09 14.26
N ASN A 221 -8.41 18.21 15.41
CA ASN A 221 -7.99 19.51 15.94
C ASN A 221 -6.58 19.92 15.47
N GLU A 222 -5.91 19.07 14.69
CA GLU A 222 -4.57 19.35 14.17
C GLU A 222 -4.67 20.13 12.86
N ALA A 223 -4.08 21.34 12.83
CA ALA A 223 -4.05 22.16 11.62
C ALA A 223 -3.24 21.52 10.47
N VAL A 224 -2.25 20.69 10.83
CA VAL A 224 -1.35 20.00 9.90
C VAL A 224 -1.25 18.54 10.32
N ILE A 225 -1.52 17.61 9.41
CA ILE A 225 -1.25 16.17 9.63
C ILE A 225 0.08 15.83 8.96
N TYR A 226 1.14 15.70 9.77
CA TYR A 226 2.52 15.47 9.32
C TYR A 226 2.67 14.15 8.54
N ALA A 227 3.63 14.10 7.63
CA ALA A 227 3.92 12.91 6.85
C ALA A 227 4.70 11.87 7.68
N GLY A 228 4.39 10.60 7.48
CA GLY A 228 5.12 9.49 8.08
C GLY A 228 4.48 8.15 7.74
N ASN A 229 5.25 7.07 7.84
CA ASN A 229 4.76 5.76 7.42
C ASN A 229 3.62 5.29 8.32
N ARG A 230 2.65 4.58 7.73
CA ARG A 230 1.40 4.14 8.40
C ARG A 230 1.58 3.18 9.58
N PHE A 231 2.77 2.62 9.75
CA PHE A 231 3.05 1.67 10.84
C PHE A 231 3.62 2.34 12.09
N MET A 232 3.99 3.63 12.00
CA MET A 232 4.59 4.41 13.08
C MET A 232 3.77 4.32 14.37
N VAL A 233 2.44 4.42 14.27
CA VAL A 233 1.54 4.35 15.43
C VAL A 233 1.71 3.07 16.24
N TYR A 234 1.90 1.92 15.58
CA TYR A 234 2.05 0.63 16.27
C TYR A 234 3.45 0.45 16.86
N ALA A 235 4.46 1.11 16.31
CA ALA A 235 5.82 1.07 16.86
C ALA A 235 5.91 1.93 18.12
N LEU A 236 5.14 3.03 18.18
CA LEU A 236 5.04 3.91 19.34
C LEU A 236 4.12 3.34 20.45
N PHE A 237 3.15 2.50 20.08
CA PHE A 237 2.19 1.87 20.99
C PHE A 237 2.19 0.33 20.84
N PRO A 238 3.31 -0.35 21.17
CA PRO A 238 3.45 -1.80 20.94
C PRO A 238 2.49 -2.66 21.78
N GLN A 239 1.92 -2.11 22.85
CA GLN A 239 0.92 -2.78 23.69
C GLN A 239 -0.45 -2.92 23.00
N CYS A 240 -0.69 -2.18 21.91
CA CYS A 240 -1.97 -2.17 21.22
C CYS A 240 -1.90 -2.96 19.90
N ASN A 241 -3.00 -3.61 19.54
CA ASN A 241 -3.09 -4.48 18.36
C ASN A 241 -3.96 -3.89 17.24
N ILE A 242 -4.58 -2.74 17.48
CA ILE A 242 -5.48 -2.06 16.54
C ILE A 242 -5.49 -0.55 16.80
N SER A 243 -5.72 0.25 15.77
CA SER A 243 -5.86 1.71 15.87
C SER A 243 -7.04 2.23 15.07
N ILE A 244 -7.64 3.34 15.51
CA ILE A 244 -8.57 4.19 14.75
C ILE A 244 -7.92 5.56 14.61
N HIS A 245 -7.83 6.07 13.39
CA HIS A 245 -7.48 7.45 13.09
C HIS A 245 -8.75 8.24 12.79
N LEU A 246 -8.98 9.33 13.53
CA LEU A 246 -10.10 10.24 13.30
C LEU A 246 -9.59 11.46 12.57
N MET A 247 -10.17 11.73 11.41
CA MET A 247 -9.78 12.84 10.55
C MET A 247 -11.02 13.50 9.97
N TRP A 248 -10.89 14.77 9.59
CA TRP A 248 -11.87 15.41 8.74
C TRP A 248 -11.86 14.78 7.35
N GLY A 249 -13.04 14.52 6.80
CA GLY A 249 -13.15 14.23 5.38
C GLY A 249 -13.11 15.51 4.55
N ARG A 250 -13.53 15.39 3.28
CA ARG A 250 -13.37 16.48 2.31
C ARG A 250 -14.03 17.76 2.80
N GLN A 251 -13.26 18.84 2.87
CA GLN A 251 -13.74 20.17 3.32
C GLN A 251 -14.45 20.12 4.68
N GLN A 252 -14.08 19.18 5.57
CA GLN A 252 -14.69 18.97 6.88
C GLN A 252 -16.20 18.67 6.84
N GLN A 253 -16.72 18.20 5.70
CA GLN A 253 -18.15 17.88 5.54
C GLN A 253 -18.61 16.67 6.36
N ASN A 254 -17.69 15.78 6.70
CA ASN A 254 -17.94 14.57 7.47
C ASN A 254 -16.69 14.17 8.29
N THR A 255 -16.87 13.20 9.18
CA THR A 255 -15.79 12.60 9.98
C THR A 255 -15.44 11.24 9.42
N VAL A 256 -14.14 11.00 9.21
CA VAL A 256 -13.59 9.74 8.72
C VAL A 256 -12.99 8.98 9.89
N PHE A 257 -13.38 7.71 10.03
CA PHE A 257 -12.70 6.73 10.89
C PHE A 257 -11.90 5.80 10.00
N ALA A 258 -10.58 5.79 10.15
CA ALA A 258 -9.70 4.85 9.46
C ALA A 258 -9.07 3.89 10.45
N THR A 259 -9.45 2.62 10.36
CA THR A 259 -9.10 1.59 11.34
C THR A 259 -8.14 0.59 10.71
N GLY A 260 -7.10 0.19 11.46
CA GLY A 260 -6.11 -0.78 11.01
C GLY A 260 -5.55 -1.61 12.15
N LYS A 261 -5.18 -2.87 11.85
CA LYS A 261 -4.48 -3.74 12.80
C LYS A 261 -2.98 -3.45 12.81
N SER A 262 -2.38 -3.68 13.98
CA SER A 262 -0.93 -3.66 14.17
C SER A 262 -0.27 -4.77 13.36
N ILE A 263 0.89 -4.46 12.80
CA ILE A 263 1.73 -5.44 12.11
C ILE A 263 2.65 -6.19 13.06
N PHE A 264 2.84 -5.67 14.28
CA PHE A 264 3.69 -6.25 15.33
C PHE A 264 2.89 -7.13 16.28
N ASN A 265 1.73 -6.64 16.72
CA ASN A 265 0.79 -7.39 17.54
C ASN A 265 -0.45 -7.76 16.71
N ARG A 266 -0.40 -8.92 16.05
CA ARG A 266 -1.43 -9.39 15.11
C ARG A 266 -2.59 -10.14 15.79
N SER A 267 -2.81 -9.92 17.09
CA SER A 267 -3.79 -10.67 17.89
C SER A 267 -5.24 -10.18 17.79
N SER A 268 -5.48 -8.99 17.22
CA SER A 268 -6.83 -8.40 17.19
C SER A 268 -7.83 -9.33 16.48
N ALA A 269 -8.95 -9.62 17.15
CA ALA A 269 -10.00 -10.50 16.64
C ALA A 269 -11.03 -9.78 15.75
N THR A 270 -11.12 -8.46 15.82
CA THR A 270 -12.10 -7.66 15.06
C THR A 270 -11.94 -7.86 13.55
N ASN A 271 -13.03 -8.18 12.84
CA ASN A 271 -13.08 -8.05 11.39
C ASN A 271 -13.38 -6.59 11.05
N ILE A 272 -12.35 -5.81 10.70
CA ILE A 272 -12.49 -4.36 10.51
C ILE A 272 -13.41 -4.03 9.33
N GLY A 273 -13.29 -4.73 8.20
CA GLY A 273 -14.13 -4.48 7.03
C GLY A 273 -15.62 -4.65 7.33
N GLU A 274 -16.00 -5.72 8.02
CA GLU A 274 -17.38 -5.96 8.45
C GLU A 274 -17.86 -4.93 9.47
N LEU A 275 -16.99 -4.54 10.42
CA LEU A 275 -17.33 -3.51 11.40
C LEU A 275 -17.61 -2.16 10.72
N MET A 276 -16.74 -1.72 9.81
CA MET A 276 -16.89 -0.46 9.09
C MET A 276 -18.11 -0.47 8.17
N LEU A 277 -18.49 -1.63 7.62
CA LEU A 277 -19.68 -1.78 6.76
C LEU A 277 -20.99 -1.42 7.48
N LYS A 278 -21.07 -1.68 8.80
CA LYS A 278 -22.24 -1.30 9.63
C LYS A 278 -22.51 0.21 9.64
N TYR A 279 -21.48 1.02 9.35
CA TYR A 279 -21.54 2.48 9.31
C TYR A 279 -21.41 3.04 7.88
N GLY A 280 -21.83 2.26 6.87
CA GLY A 280 -21.77 2.67 5.45
C GLY A 280 -20.35 2.72 4.87
N GLY A 281 -19.36 2.20 5.60
CA GLY A 281 -17.98 2.09 5.17
C GLY A 281 -17.67 0.74 4.52
N GLY A 282 -16.43 0.30 4.68
CA GLY A 282 -15.99 -1.01 4.22
C GLY A 282 -14.49 -1.20 4.39
N GLY A 283 -13.99 -2.32 3.85
CA GLY A 283 -12.58 -2.69 3.93
C GLY A 283 -12.40 -4.19 3.85
N HIS A 284 -11.34 -4.68 4.48
CA HIS A 284 -11.05 -6.09 4.68
C HIS A 284 -10.77 -6.37 6.16
N ALA A 285 -10.49 -7.62 6.53
CA ALA A 285 -10.37 -8.03 7.94
C ALA A 285 -9.34 -7.21 8.76
N ASN A 286 -8.31 -6.64 8.12
CA ASN A 286 -7.18 -5.99 8.78
C ASN A 286 -7.16 -4.46 8.63
N ALA A 287 -8.00 -3.89 7.77
CA ALA A 287 -8.10 -2.45 7.60
C ALA A 287 -9.43 -2.06 6.95
N GLY A 288 -9.94 -0.89 7.29
CA GLY A 288 -11.17 -0.36 6.72
C GLY A 288 -11.43 1.06 7.14
N THR A 289 -12.42 1.67 6.51
CA THR A 289 -12.81 3.04 6.80
C THR A 289 -14.32 3.19 6.75
N CYS A 290 -14.88 4.02 7.62
CA CYS A 290 -16.24 4.55 7.47
C CYS A 290 -16.23 6.08 7.56
N GLN A 291 -17.28 6.70 7.03
CA GLN A 291 -17.47 8.15 7.06
C GLN A 291 -18.88 8.42 7.55
N VAL A 292 -19.02 9.29 8.54
CA VAL A 292 -20.30 9.66 9.13
C VAL A 292 -20.43 11.17 9.23
N ASP A 293 -21.66 11.66 9.31
CA ASP A 293 -21.92 13.07 9.56
C ASP A 293 -21.30 13.52 10.89
N ASN A 294 -20.88 14.78 10.96
CA ASN A 294 -20.09 15.29 12.08
C ASN A 294 -20.82 15.23 13.42
N ASP A 295 -22.15 15.30 13.41
CA ASP A 295 -23.01 15.18 14.59
C ASP A 295 -23.14 13.74 15.10
N GLN A 296 -22.88 12.74 14.24
CA GLN A 296 -22.87 11.32 14.60
C GLN A 296 -21.50 10.82 15.06
N ALA A 297 -20.44 11.61 14.85
CA ALA A 297 -19.06 11.16 15.06
C ALA A 297 -18.77 10.69 16.50
N GLU A 298 -19.27 11.38 17.52
CA GLU A 298 -19.01 11.01 18.92
C GLU A 298 -19.68 9.68 19.29
N VAL A 299 -20.93 9.49 18.87
CA VAL A 299 -21.69 8.26 19.11
C VAL A 299 -21.04 7.09 18.37
N THR A 300 -20.73 7.25 17.08
CA THR A 300 -20.08 6.20 16.29
C THR A 300 -18.71 5.83 16.87
N LEU A 301 -17.92 6.80 17.32
CA LEU A 301 -16.63 6.52 17.96
C LEU A 301 -16.81 5.66 19.22
N ALA A 302 -17.76 5.99 20.09
CA ALA A 302 -18.02 5.25 21.31
C ALA A 302 -18.43 3.79 21.01
N GLU A 303 -19.28 3.58 20.01
CA GLU A 303 -19.70 2.24 19.58
C GLU A 303 -18.54 1.44 18.97
N LEU A 304 -17.69 2.07 18.15
CA LEU A 304 -16.50 1.45 17.59
C LEU A 304 -15.51 1.03 18.70
N ILE A 305 -15.23 1.91 19.66
CA ILE A 305 -14.37 1.60 20.81
C ILE A 305 -14.95 0.42 21.60
N ALA A 306 -16.24 0.44 21.91
CA ALA A 306 -16.89 -0.61 22.67
C ALA A 306 -16.79 -1.97 21.98
N GLN A 307 -17.06 -2.04 20.67
CA GLN A 307 -16.96 -3.29 19.93
C GLN A 307 -15.51 -3.80 19.85
N ILE A 308 -14.56 -2.95 19.47
CA ILE A 308 -13.16 -3.35 19.28
C ILE A 308 -12.52 -3.81 20.60
N THR A 309 -12.84 -3.15 21.70
CA THR A 309 -12.31 -3.53 23.01
C THR A 309 -12.97 -4.79 23.57
N ALA A 310 -14.23 -5.07 23.22
CA ALA A 310 -14.88 -6.33 23.54
C ALA A 310 -14.33 -7.52 22.73
N ASP A 311 -13.93 -7.29 21.48
CA ASP A 311 -13.36 -8.34 20.62
C ASP A 311 -11.96 -8.79 21.06
N GLY A 312 -11.16 -7.85 21.58
CA GLY A 312 -9.76 -8.10 21.96
C GLY A 312 -8.76 -7.91 20.83
#